data_AF-A0A7X5N398-F1
#
_entry.id   AF-A0A7X5N398-F1
#
_cell.length_a   1.000
_cell.length_b   1.000
_cell.length_c   1.000
_cell.angle_alpha   90.00
_cell.angle_beta   90.00
_cell.angle_gamma   90.00
#
_symmetry.space_group_name_H-M   'P 1'
#
loop_
_entity.id
_entity.type
_entity.pdbx_description
1 polymer ?
#
loop_
_entity_poly.entity_id
_entity_poly.type
_entity_poly.pdbx_seq_one_letter_code
_entity_poly.pdbx_strand_id
1 'polypeptide(L)'
;MPLPTDPVAEHAPSAAPTLRHALKPRQLMMMGLGTAIGAGLFLGSGVGIHAAGPAVLVSYLIAGALVIIVMNALGEMAASKP
;
A
#
# COMPACT_ATOMS: atom_id res chain seq x y z
N MET A 1 5.92 50.21 29.65
CA MET A 1 6.23 49.93 28.23
C MET A 1 5.65 48.56 27.90
N PRO A 2 4.45 48.48 27.30
CA PRO A 2 3.82 47.21 26.93
C PRO A 2 4.51 46.63 25.68
N LEU A 3 4.74 45.31 25.69
CA LEU A 3 5.30 44.57 24.56
C LEU A 3 4.36 44.62 23.34
N PRO A 4 4.89 44.62 22.11
CA PRO A 4 4.12 44.34 20.91
C PRO A 4 3.42 42.98 21.06
N THR A 5 2.10 42.99 21.09
CA THR A 5 1.29 41.80 20.87
C THR A 5 1.38 41.48 19.38
N ASP A 6 2.43 40.78 18.97
CA ASP A 6 2.44 40.16 17.66
C ASP A 6 1.24 39.21 17.62
N PRO A 7 0.31 39.36 16.65
CA PRO A 7 -0.72 38.37 16.46
C PRO A 7 0.00 37.07 16.16
N VAL A 8 -0.17 36.06 17.02
CA VAL A 8 0.13 34.67 16.66
C VAL A 8 -0.56 34.45 15.33
N ALA A 9 0.24 34.37 14.25
CA ALA A 9 -0.24 34.04 12.94
C ALA A 9 -0.79 32.61 13.05
N GLU A 10 -2.06 32.53 13.40
CA GLU A 10 -2.88 31.34 13.32
C GLU A 10 -2.70 30.82 11.91
N HIS A 11 -1.90 29.75 11.78
CA HIS A 11 -1.79 29.01 10.54
C HIS A 11 -3.16 28.36 10.33
N ALA A 12 -4.07 29.12 9.75
CA ALA A 12 -5.33 28.62 9.22
C ALA A 12 -4.98 27.40 8.35
N PRO A 13 -5.72 26.28 8.47
CA PRO A 13 -5.43 25.08 7.70
C PRO A 13 -5.41 25.46 6.22
N SER A 14 -4.21 25.41 5.63
CA SER A 14 -4.00 25.65 4.20
C SER A 14 -4.96 24.73 3.45
N ALA A 15 -5.84 25.31 2.65
CA ALA A 15 -6.85 24.60 1.88
C ALA A 15 -6.24 23.35 1.26
N ALA A 16 -6.73 22.17 1.67
CA ALA A 16 -6.15 20.91 1.25
C ALA A 16 -6.08 20.86 -0.29
N PRO A 17 -4.92 20.54 -0.88
CA PRO A 17 -4.79 20.49 -2.33
C PRO A 17 -5.85 19.54 -2.90
N THR A 18 -6.64 20.01 -3.85
CA THR A 18 -7.66 19.19 -4.52
C THR A 18 -6.97 18.07 -5.29
N LEU A 19 -6.96 16.87 -4.72
CA LEU A 19 -6.35 15.69 -5.33
C LEU A 19 -7.11 15.33 -6.61
N ARG A 20 -6.40 15.30 -7.72
CA ARG A 20 -6.95 14.94 -9.02
C ARG A 20 -6.83 13.43 -9.18
N HIS A 21 -7.92 12.77 -9.55
CA HIS A 21 -7.93 11.34 -9.85
C HIS A 21 -7.16 11.09 -11.17
N ALA A 22 -5.83 11.04 -11.09
CA ALA A 22 -4.93 11.07 -12.24
C ALA A 22 -4.17 9.75 -12.48
N LEU A 23 -4.30 8.79 -11.57
CA LEU A 23 -3.59 7.51 -11.67
C LEU A 23 -4.30 6.59 -12.66
N LYS A 24 -3.59 6.26 -13.73
CA LYS A 24 -4.08 5.30 -14.73
C LYS A 24 -4.05 3.89 -14.12
N PRO A 25 -4.95 2.98 -14.55
CA PRO A 25 -4.96 1.59 -14.09
C PRO A 25 -3.60 0.90 -14.18
N ARG A 26 -2.83 1.17 -15.25
CA ARG A 26 -1.45 0.67 -15.39
C ARG A 26 -0.51 1.13 -14.26
N GLN A 27 -0.63 2.38 -13.79
CA GLN A 27 0.22 2.89 -12.71
C GLN A 27 -0.15 2.23 -11.38
N LEU A 28 -1.43 1.99 -11.14
CA LEU A 28 -1.91 1.25 -9.97
C LEU A 28 -1.39 -0.20 -9.99
N MET A 29 -1.46 -0.87 -11.14
CA MET A 29 -0.90 -2.22 -11.30
C MET A 29 0.61 -2.25 -11.09
N MET A 30 1.35 -1.27 -11.63
CA MET A 30 2.79 -1.17 -11.44
C MET A 30 3.18 -0.91 -9.98
N MET A 31 2.39 -0.10 -9.27
CA MET A 31 2.57 0.14 -7.83
C MET A 31 2.38 -1.16 -7.04
N GLY A 32 1.29 -1.90 -7.28
CA GLY A 32 1.05 -3.20 -6.64
C GLY A 32 2.15 -4.22 -6.95
N LEU A 33 2.51 -4.36 -8.23
CA LEU A 33 3.53 -5.32 -8.68
C LEU A 33 4.91 -5.03 -8.05
N GLY A 34 5.30 -3.76 -7.96
CA GLY A 34 6.55 -3.36 -7.30
C GLY A 34 6.60 -3.79 -5.83
N THR A 35 5.51 -3.58 -5.08
CA THR A 35 5.45 -4.00 -3.67
C THR A 35 5.46 -5.52 -3.49
N ALA A 36 4.71 -6.25 -4.32
CA ALA A 36 4.64 -7.70 -4.28
C ALA A 36 5.99 -8.36 -4.61
N ILE A 37 6.72 -7.85 -5.60
CA ILE A 37 8.04 -8.37 -5.96
C ILE A 37 9.10 -7.97 -4.92
N GLY A 38 9.13 -6.69 -4.50
CA GLY A 38 10.14 -6.18 -3.57
C GLY A 38 10.01 -6.72 -2.15
N ALA A 39 8.90 -6.40 -1.47
CA ALA A 39 8.70 -6.82 -0.08
C ALA A 39 8.17 -8.27 0.03
N GLY A 40 7.37 -8.73 -0.93
CA GLY A 40 6.77 -10.06 -0.89
C GLY A 40 7.74 -11.16 -1.32
N LEU A 41 8.25 -11.11 -2.55
CA LEU A 41 9.14 -12.14 -3.08
C LEU A 41 10.58 -11.96 -2.60
N PHE A 42 11.19 -10.78 -2.70
CA PHE A 42 12.62 -10.63 -2.40
C PHE A 42 12.92 -10.64 -0.90
N LEU A 43 12.28 -9.77 -0.12
CA LEU A 43 12.46 -9.75 1.33
C LEU A 43 11.92 -11.04 1.99
N GLY A 44 10.77 -11.53 1.53
CA GLY A 44 10.13 -12.73 2.07
C GLY A 44 10.84 -14.04 1.72
N SER A 45 11.37 -14.20 0.50
CA SER A 45 12.00 -15.47 0.10
C SER A 45 13.24 -15.79 0.91
N GLY A 46 14.05 -14.80 1.31
CA GLY A 46 15.23 -15.07 2.13
C GLY A 46 14.89 -15.74 3.46
N VAL A 47 13.86 -15.23 4.15
CA VAL A 47 13.37 -15.79 5.42
C VAL A 47 12.61 -17.10 5.18
N GLY A 48 11.76 -17.13 4.15
CA GLY A 48 10.93 -18.29 3.83
C GLY A 48 11.73 -19.52 3.40
N ILE A 49 12.77 -19.32 2.56
CA ILE A 49 13.67 -20.40 2.14
C ILE A 49 14.49 -20.91 3.33
N HIS A 50 15.00 -20.02 4.18
CA HIS A 50 15.75 -20.43 5.38
C HIS A 50 14.86 -21.21 6.37
N ALA A 51 13.60 -20.81 6.54
CA ALA A 51 12.68 -21.46 7.48
C ALA A 51 12.07 -22.77 6.95
N ALA A 52 11.67 -22.82 5.68
CA ALA A 52 10.91 -23.94 5.10
C ALA A 52 11.73 -24.84 4.15
N GLY A 53 12.92 -24.41 3.73
CA GLY A 53 13.73 -25.12 2.75
C GLY A 53 12.98 -25.33 1.42
N PRO A 54 13.11 -26.49 0.75
CA PRO A 54 12.44 -26.78 -0.52
C PRO A 54 10.90 -26.69 -0.45
N ALA A 55 10.32 -26.89 0.74
CA ALA A 55 8.87 -26.83 0.95
C ALA A 55 8.29 -25.40 0.81
N VAL A 56 9.14 -24.37 0.72
CA VAL A 56 8.70 -22.98 0.52
C VAL A 56 7.82 -22.81 -0.72
N LEU A 57 8.01 -23.64 -1.76
CA LEU A 57 7.18 -23.63 -2.96
C LEU A 57 5.72 -24.00 -2.65
N VAL A 58 5.51 -25.01 -1.80
CA VAL A 58 4.17 -25.42 -1.35
C VAL A 58 3.54 -24.32 -0.50
N SER A 59 4.31 -23.71 0.39
CA SER A 59 3.86 -22.57 1.20
C SER A 59 3.45 -21.37 0.34
N TYR A 60 4.21 -21.05 -0.72
CA TYR A 60 3.87 -19.98 -1.66
C TYR A 60 2.61 -20.31 -2.48
N LEU A 61 2.38 -21.57 -2.84
CA LEU A 61 1.15 -21.97 -3.52
C LEU A 61 -0.08 -21.79 -2.63
N ILE A 62 0.00 -22.23 -1.37
CA ILE A 62 -1.10 -22.07 -0.40
C ILE A 62 -1.34 -20.58 -0.11
N ALA A 63 -0.28 -19.82 0.17
CA ALA A 63 -0.37 -18.39 0.40
C ALA A 63 -0.93 -17.65 -0.83
N GLY A 64 -0.50 -18.01 -2.03
CA GLY A 64 -1.01 -17.46 -3.29
C GLY A 64 -2.50 -17.71 -3.47
N ALA A 65 -2.98 -18.92 -3.17
CA ALA A 65 -4.41 -19.23 -3.18
C ALA A 65 -5.20 -18.36 -2.20
N LEU A 66 -4.70 -18.18 -0.97
CA LEU A 66 -5.32 -17.29 0.02
C LEU A 66 -5.35 -15.83 -0.46
N VAL A 67 -4.26 -15.35 -1.08
CA VAL A 67 -4.19 -14.00 -1.64
C VAL A 67 -5.23 -13.80 -2.74
N ILE A 68 -5.48 -14.80 -3.59
CA ILE A 68 -6.53 -14.73 -4.62
C ILE A 68 -7.90 -14.52 -3.96
N ILE A 69 -8.22 -15.27 -2.91
CA ILE A 69 -9.50 -15.14 -2.20
C ILE A 69 -9.64 -13.73 -1.60
N VAL A 70 -8.59 -13.24 -0.93
CA VAL A 70 -8.57 -11.89 -0.35
C VAL A 70 -8.72 -10.82 -1.43
N MET A 71 -8.00 -10.93 -2.54
CA MET A 71 -8.05 -9.95 -3.63
C MET A 71 -9.42 -9.93 -4.31
N ASN A 72 -10.11 -11.07 -4.44
CA ASN A 72 -11.50 -11.11 -4.93
C ASN A 72 -12.43 -10.33 -4.00
N ALA A 73 -12.36 -10.57 -2.68
CA ALA A 73 -13.18 -9.85 -1.70
C ALA A 73 -12.85 -8.34 -1.66
N LEU A 74 -11.56 -7.98 -1.72
CA LEU A 74 -11.13 -6.58 -1.82
C LEU A 74 -11.60 -5.94 -3.12
N GLY A 75 -11.61 -6.68 -4.23
CA GLY A 75 -12.10 -6.22 -5.52
C GLY A 75 -13.58 -5.90 -5.50
N GLU A 76 -14.41 -6.75 -4.87
CA GLU A 76 -15.83 -6.49 -4.66
C GLU A 76 -16.05 -5.23 -3.82
N MET A 77 -15.28 -5.06 -2.75
CA MET A 77 -15.34 -3.85 -1.91
C MET A 77 -14.88 -2.60 -2.67
N ALA A 78 -13.79 -2.67 -3.43
CA ALA A 78 -13.27 -1.55 -4.21
C ALA A 78 -14.23 -1.15 -5.35
N ALA A 79 -14.91 -2.12 -5.98
CA ALA A 79 -15.93 -1.82 -6.97
C ALA A 79 -17.18 -1.16 -6.37
N SER A 80 -17.54 -1.52 -5.13
CA SER A 80 -18.69 -0.92 -4.43
C SER A 80 -18.45 0.52 -3.97
N LYS A 81 -17.19 0.92 -3.78
CA LYS A 81 -16.75 2.25 -3.30
C LYS A 81 -15.61 2.76 -4.19
N PRO A 82 -15.94 3.25 -5.41
CA PRO A 82 -14.95 3.69 -6.39
C PRO A 82 -14.20 4.97 -5.99
#